data_AF-A0A080M5Z4-F1
#
_entry.id   AF-A0A080M5Z4-F1
#
_cell.length_a   1.000
_cell.length_b   1.000
_cell.length_c   1.000
_cell.angle_alpha   90.00
_cell.angle_beta   90.00
_cell.angle_gamma   90.00
#
_symmetry.space_group_name_H-M   'P 1'
#
loop_
_entity.id
_entity.type
_entity.pdbx_description
1 polymer ?
#
loop_
_entity_poly.entity_id
_entity_poly.type
_entity_poly.pdbx_seq_one_letter_code
_entity_poly.pdbx_strand_id
1 'polypeptide(L)'
;MESGTLERLVVELATQSRTRHFGKYRGLVADNQDPAAIGRIKAQVPEVFGDAVLTPWATPCAPYTGAGVGLHSIPPIGAGVWIEFEAGDPSRPIWSGGWWGSSDLPADQSGTAAKPPLKILRSEQGLLVALDDDAKTLTLSDGNGSNLLTIRVNDGQIRVQATSKVIVEAPLIELTEGAAHPLAFGDSLLQYLNQLVSIFNTHMHVGETVIGIPVTPIVPVTPFPPATPTLLSTRVTTG
;
A
#
# COMPACT_ATOMS: atom_id res chain seq x y z
N MET A 1 10.60 67.43 18.88
CA MET A 1 10.29 66.08 18.35
C MET A 1 8.80 66.08 18.04
N GLU A 2 8.44 66.01 16.76
CA GLU A 2 7.14 66.40 16.23
C GLU A 2 6.06 65.33 16.45
N SER A 3 4.91 65.74 17.00
CA SER A 3 3.71 64.89 17.23
C SER A 3 3.27 64.11 15.98
N GLY A 4 3.42 64.70 14.79
CA GLY A 4 3.02 64.08 13.52
C GLY A 4 3.89 62.89 13.07
N THR A 5 5.13 62.77 13.56
CA THR A 5 5.98 61.61 13.22
C THR A 5 5.50 60.35 13.95
N LEU A 6 5.08 60.49 15.20
CA LEU A 6 4.57 59.39 16.01
C LEU A 6 3.20 58.91 15.52
N GLU A 7 2.31 59.83 15.14
CA GLU A 7 1.02 59.50 14.54
C GLU A 7 1.19 58.74 13.21
N ARG A 8 2.10 59.19 12.34
CA ARG A 8 2.40 58.51 11.08
C ARG A 8 2.96 57.10 11.31
N LEU A 9 3.89 56.94 12.25
CA LEU A 9 4.44 55.63 12.61
C LEU A 9 3.35 54.70 13.16
N VAL A 10 2.43 55.20 14.00
CA VAL A 10 1.31 54.41 14.52
C VAL A 10 0.36 54.00 13.40
N VAL A 11 0.07 54.89 12.44
CA VAL A 11 -0.77 54.57 11.27
C VAL A 11 -0.09 53.55 10.37
N GLU A 12 1.20 53.70 10.09
CA GLU A 12 1.98 52.74 9.30
C GLU A 12 2.03 51.37 9.99
N LEU A 13 2.30 51.32 11.30
CA LEU A 13 2.30 50.09 12.08
C LEU A 13 0.92 49.43 12.13
N ALA A 14 -0.15 50.22 12.31
CA ALA A 14 -1.52 49.73 12.34
C ALA A 14 -2.01 49.26 10.96
N THR A 15 -1.51 49.86 9.88
CA THR A 15 -1.78 49.42 8.51
C THR A 15 -1.03 48.12 8.23
N GLN A 16 0.26 48.07 8.54
CA GLN A 16 1.08 46.87 8.40
C GLN A 16 0.48 45.69 9.17
N SER A 17 0.05 45.92 10.41
CA SER A 17 -0.63 44.92 11.26
C SER A 17 -1.94 44.43 10.65
N ARG A 18 -2.71 45.31 9.98
CA ARG A 18 -3.98 44.94 9.32
C ARG A 18 -3.81 44.22 7.99
N THR A 19 -2.69 44.43 7.30
CA THR A 19 -2.44 43.85 5.96
C THR A 19 -1.56 42.60 5.98
N ARG A 20 -0.87 42.35 7.09
CA ARG A 20 0.06 41.22 7.22
C ARG A 20 -0.57 40.11 8.04
N HIS A 21 -0.49 38.90 7.50
CA HIS A 21 -1.13 37.71 8.05
C HIS A 21 -0.05 36.68 8.42
N PHE A 22 0.42 36.72 9.67
CA PHE A 22 1.49 35.84 10.15
C PHE A 22 1.00 34.51 10.75
N GLY A 23 -0.31 34.30 10.80
CA GLY A 23 -0.91 33.06 11.33
C GLY A 23 -0.99 31.92 10.30
N LYS A 24 -1.54 30.79 10.77
CA LYS A 24 -2.00 29.68 9.92
C LYS A 24 -3.50 29.79 9.74
N TYR A 25 -3.96 29.72 8.51
CA TYR A 25 -5.37 29.87 8.15
C TYR A 25 -5.89 28.59 7.52
N ARG A 26 -7.11 28.18 7.84
CA ARG A 26 -7.72 27.00 7.20
C ARG A 26 -8.08 27.33 5.76
N GLY A 27 -7.56 26.53 4.84
CA GLY A 27 -7.91 26.54 3.43
C GLY A 27 -8.58 25.25 2.99
N LEU A 28 -9.48 25.37 2.02
CA LEU A 28 -9.99 24.24 1.23
C LEU A 28 -9.44 24.35 -0.18
N VAL A 29 -8.82 23.27 -0.68
CA VAL A 29 -8.26 23.24 -2.04
C VAL A 29 -9.38 23.41 -3.06
N ALA A 30 -9.24 24.39 -3.95
CA ALA A 30 -10.20 24.68 -5.01
C ALA A 30 -9.65 24.36 -6.42
N ASP A 31 -8.33 24.44 -6.59
CA ASP A 31 -7.65 24.14 -7.86
C ASP A 31 -6.25 23.58 -7.58
N ASN A 32 -5.93 22.45 -8.20
CA ASN A 32 -4.61 21.81 -8.10
C ASN A 32 -3.96 21.59 -9.48
N GLN A 33 -4.51 22.18 -10.54
CA GLN A 33 -3.97 22.08 -11.90
C GLN A 33 -2.91 23.16 -12.14
N ASP A 34 -1.80 23.07 -11.40
CA ASP A 34 -0.69 24.03 -11.47
C ASP A 34 -0.06 24.06 -12.87
N PRO A 35 -0.14 25.19 -13.61
CA PRO A 35 0.44 25.29 -14.95
C PRO A 35 1.97 25.16 -14.97
N ALA A 36 2.64 25.41 -13.83
CA ALA A 36 4.08 25.27 -13.71
C ALA A 36 4.51 23.86 -13.28
N ALA A 37 3.58 22.97 -12.93
CA ALA A 37 3.83 21.62 -12.46
C ALA A 37 4.84 21.53 -11.29
N ILE A 38 4.80 22.51 -10.38
CA ILE A 38 5.67 22.55 -9.18
C ILE A 38 4.89 22.29 -7.88
N GLY A 39 3.64 21.83 -7.99
CA GLY A 39 2.83 21.43 -6.84
C GLY A 39 2.11 22.57 -6.13
N ARG A 40 1.84 23.67 -6.85
CA ARG A 40 1.02 24.76 -6.30
C ARG A 40 -0.46 24.41 -6.30
N ILE A 41 -1.19 25.03 -5.38
CA ILE A 41 -2.66 24.93 -5.31
C ILE A 41 -3.27 26.32 -5.17
N LYS A 42 -4.54 26.48 -5.55
CA LYS A 42 -5.37 27.59 -5.06
C LYS A 42 -6.32 27.06 -4.01
N ALA A 43 -6.49 27.82 -2.94
CA ALA A 43 -7.41 27.48 -1.86
C ALA A 43 -8.43 28.59 -1.63
N GLN A 44 -9.59 28.21 -1.12
CA GLN A 44 -10.53 29.13 -0.48
C GLN A 44 -10.09 29.31 0.98
N VAL A 45 -9.86 30.56 1.41
CA VAL A 45 -9.45 30.89 2.79
C VAL A 45 -10.37 32.01 3.31
N PRO A 46 -11.55 31.66 3.85
CA PRO A 46 -12.57 32.65 4.20
C PRO A 46 -12.10 33.73 5.18
N GLU A 47 -11.24 33.36 6.13
CA GLU A 47 -10.75 34.28 7.16
C GLU A 47 -9.84 35.41 6.61
N VAL A 48 -9.27 35.22 5.41
CA VAL A 48 -8.33 36.19 4.80
C VAL A 48 -8.91 36.83 3.54
N PHE A 49 -9.52 36.03 2.66
CA PHE A 49 -10.02 36.50 1.36
C PHE A 49 -11.55 36.54 1.25
N GLY A 50 -12.27 36.08 2.28
CA GLY A 50 -13.72 35.85 2.21
C GLY A 50 -14.08 34.64 1.33
N ASP A 51 -15.37 34.39 1.16
CA ASP A 51 -15.84 33.16 0.49
C ASP A 51 -15.71 33.18 -1.04
N ALA A 52 -15.67 34.37 -1.64
CA ALA A 52 -15.73 34.53 -3.11
C ALA A 52 -14.36 34.53 -3.81
N VAL A 53 -13.26 34.68 -3.05
CA VAL A 53 -11.94 34.91 -3.62
C VAL A 53 -11.00 33.76 -3.24
N LEU A 54 -10.39 33.15 -4.25
CA LEU A 54 -9.34 32.16 -4.08
C LEU A 54 -7.99 32.84 -3.86
N THR A 55 -7.08 32.13 -3.22
CA THR A 55 -5.68 32.56 -3.14
C THR A 55 -5.05 32.66 -4.53
N PRO A 56 -3.97 33.46 -4.69
CA PRO A 56 -2.96 33.18 -5.71
C PRO A 56 -2.44 31.73 -5.61
N TRP A 57 -1.66 31.28 -6.59
CA TRP A 57 -1.02 29.97 -6.54
C TRP A 57 -0.11 29.86 -5.31
N ALA A 58 -0.52 29.02 -4.35
CA ALA A 58 0.19 28.78 -3.11
C ALA A 58 1.33 27.78 -3.31
N THR A 59 2.55 28.14 -2.93
CA THR A 59 3.73 27.29 -3.04
C THR A 59 3.73 26.19 -1.97
N PRO A 60 4.10 24.94 -2.30
CA PRO A 60 4.16 23.87 -1.30
C PRO A 60 5.29 24.09 -0.31
N CYS A 61 4.98 24.03 0.99
CA CYS A 61 5.94 23.83 2.06
C CYS A 61 6.09 22.32 2.31
N ALA A 62 6.66 21.62 1.33
CA ALA A 62 6.78 20.16 1.36
C ALA A 62 7.91 19.70 2.30
N PRO A 63 7.74 18.56 3.01
CA PRO A 63 8.68 18.11 4.04
C PRO A 63 10.02 17.61 3.48
N TYR A 64 10.07 17.21 2.20
CA TYR A 64 11.28 16.75 1.54
C TYR A 64 11.26 17.16 0.07
N THR A 65 12.28 17.92 -0.38
CA THR A 65 12.39 18.45 -1.74
C THR A 65 13.85 18.50 -2.19
N GLY A 66 14.08 18.52 -3.51
CA GLY A 66 15.40 18.65 -4.12
C GLY A 66 15.37 18.27 -5.61
N ALA A 67 16.47 18.47 -6.32
CA ALA A 67 16.56 18.06 -7.71
C ALA A 67 16.50 16.51 -7.81
N GLY A 68 15.42 15.98 -8.39
CA GLY A 68 15.21 14.54 -8.58
C GLY A 68 14.83 13.76 -7.31
N VAL A 69 14.55 14.45 -6.20
CA VAL A 69 14.20 13.82 -4.92
C VAL A 69 13.07 14.58 -4.22
N GLY A 70 12.26 13.89 -3.43
CA GLY A 70 11.26 14.55 -2.59
C GLY A 70 10.04 13.69 -2.26
N LEU A 71 9.14 14.26 -1.47
CA LEU A 71 7.78 13.75 -1.28
C LEU A 71 6.81 14.60 -2.10
N HIS A 72 6.41 14.11 -3.27
CA HIS A 72 5.47 14.78 -4.16
C HIS A 72 4.06 14.22 -3.97
N SER A 73 3.27 14.87 -3.11
CA SER A 73 1.88 14.50 -2.82
C SER A 73 1.04 15.76 -2.75
N ILE A 74 0.35 16.07 -3.85
CA ILE A 74 -0.47 17.30 -3.97
C ILE A 74 -1.89 16.99 -3.50
N PRO A 75 -2.43 17.74 -2.53
CA PRO A 75 -3.78 17.50 -2.03
C PRO A 75 -4.85 17.57 -3.14
N PRO A 76 -5.88 16.72 -3.09
CA PRO A 76 -6.98 16.77 -4.04
C PRO A 76 -7.89 17.98 -3.79
N ILE A 77 -8.71 18.34 -4.78
CA ILE A 77 -9.75 19.36 -4.64
C ILE A 77 -10.69 18.99 -3.48
N GLY A 78 -11.00 19.96 -2.63
CA GLY A 78 -11.79 19.80 -1.42
C GLY A 78 -10.99 19.40 -0.18
N ALA A 79 -9.70 19.06 -0.30
CA ALA A 79 -8.88 18.73 0.86
C ALA A 79 -8.63 19.96 1.76
N GLY A 80 -8.60 19.72 3.07
CA GLY A 80 -8.22 20.70 4.07
C GLY A 80 -6.70 20.90 4.13
N VAL A 81 -6.24 22.14 3.95
CA VAL A 81 -4.82 22.52 4.05
C VAL A 81 -4.65 23.73 4.98
N TRP A 82 -3.46 23.90 5.55
CA TRP A 82 -3.11 25.17 6.19
C TRP A 82 -2.47 26.09 5.17
N ILE A 83 -2.96 27.33 5.13
CA ILE A 83 -2.42 28.40 4.31
C ILE A 83 -1.67 29.39 5.21
N GLU A 84 -0.48 29.74 4.76
CA GLU A 84 0.41 30.73 5.36
C GLU A 84 0.87 31.69 4.26
N PHE A 85 1.55 32.76 4.65
CA PHE A 85 1.94 33.81 3.72
C PHE A 85 3.40 34.19 3.93
N GLU A 86 4.21 34.19 2.86
CA GLU A 86 5.62 34.56 2.95
C GLU A 86 5.75 36.00 3.46
N ALA A 87 6.43 36.18 4.59
CA ALA A 87 6.52 37.47 5.30
C ALA A 87 5.14 38.10 5.58
N GLY A 88 4.11 37.27 5.77
CA GLY A 88 2.74 37.70 6.03
C GLY A 88 2.04 38.32 4.82
N ASP A 89 2.55 38.18 3.60
CA ASP A 89 1.99 38.78 2.38
C ASP A 89 0.88 37.93 1.74
N PRO A 90 -0.39 38.37 1.71
CA PRO A 90 -1.47 37.61 1.08
C PRO A 90 -1.25 37.33 -0.41
N SER A 91 -0.40 38.11 -1.09
CA SER A 91 -0.05 37.87 -2.50
C SER A 91 0.93 36.71 -2.71
N ARG A 92 1.57 36.23 -1.64
CA ARG A 92 2.59 35.15 -1.65
C ARG A 92 2.17 34.00 -0.72
N PRO A 93 1.06 33.30 -1.03
CA PRO A 93 0.61 32.19 -0.21
C PRO A 93 1.56 31.00 -0.33
N ILE A 94 1.66 30.24 0.76
CA ILE A 94 2.22 28.90 0.82
C ILE A 94 1.18 27.97 1.46
N TRP A 95 1.22 26.69 1.11
CA TRP A 95 0.41 25.68 1.79
C TRP A 95 1.31 24.71 2.55
N SER A 96 0.91 24.33 3.76
CA SER A 96 1.67 23.41 4.61
C SER A 96 0.75 22.39 5.30
N GLY A 97 1.11 21.11 5.18
CA GLY A 97 0.34 20.01 5.76
C GLY A 97 -1.14 19.99 5.35
N GLY A 98 -1.89 19.13 6.03
CA GLY A 98 -3.32 19.00 5.85
C GLY A 98 -4.03 18.94 7.20
N TRP A 99 -5.34 19.12 7.16
CA TRP A 99 -6.22 18.83 8.28
C TRP A 99 -7.38 17.99 7.77
N TRP A 100 -7.84 17.05 8.60
CA TRP A 100 -8.98 16.21 8.29
C TRP A 100 -10.26 16.86 8.79
N GLY A 101 -11.30 16.87 7.94
CA GLY A 101 -12.67 17.00 8.37
C GLY A 101 -13.14 15.75 9.13
N SER A 102 -14.37 15.78 9.64
CA SER A 102 -14.93 14.71 10.47
C SER A 102 -15.03 13.34 9.79
N SER A 103 -14.97 13.29 8.46
CA SER A 103 -15.08 12.07 7.64
C SER A 103 -13.87 11.78 6.77
N ASP A 104 -12.78 12.54 6.90
CA ASP A 104 -11.72 12.55 5.89
C ASP A 104 -10.54 11.63 6.24
N LEU A 105 -10.58 11.01 7.43
CA LEU A 105 -9.52 10.09 7.84
C LEU A 105 -9.42 8.92 6.86
N PRO A 106 -8.19 8.53 6.46
CA PRO A 106 -8.01 7.38 5.58
C PRO A 106 -8.48 6.11 6.29
N ALA A 107 -8.95 5.15 5.49
CA ALA A 107 -9.29 3.81 5.94
C ALA A 107 -8.34 2.78 5.34
N ASP A 108 -8.17 1.65 6.03
CA ASP A 108 -7.40 0.53 5.50
C ASP A 108 -8.14 -0.18 4.34
N GLN A 109 -7.55 -1.24 3.80
CA GLN A 109 -8.13 -2.05 2.73
C GLN A 109 -9.45 -2.74 3.13
N SER A 110 -9.78 -2.78 4.42
CA SER A 110 -11.01 -3.36 4.96
C SER A 110 -12.09 -2.31 5.23
N GLY A 111 -11.81 -1.03 4.97
CA GLY A 111 -12.70 0.10 5.28
C GLY A 111 -12.66 0.54 6.74
N THR A 112 -11.69 0.07 7.53
CA THR A 112 -11.48 0.51 8.91
C THR A 112 -10.79 1.86 8.91
N ALA A 113 -11.49 2.90 9.39
CA ALA A 113 -10.90 4.23 9.55
C ALA A 113 -9.67 4.20 10.48
N ALA A 114 -8.67 5.01 10.17
CA ALA A 114 -7.45 5.15 10.95
C ALA A 114 -7.77 5.51 12.42
N LYS A 115 -7.11 4.78 13.33
CA LYS A 115 -7.09 5.02 14.78
C LYS A 115 -5.62 5.15 15.19
N PRO A 116 -5.27 5.65 16.40
CA PRO A 116 -3.88 5.77 16.84
C PRO A 116 -2.94 4.57 16.56
N PRO A 117 -3.36 3.29 16.70
CA PRO A 117 -2.51 2.14 16.35
C PRO A 117 -2.30 1.95 14.83
N LEU A 118 -3.19 2.46 13.99
CA LEU A 118 -3.23 2.27 12.55
C LEU A 118 -2.77 3.51 11.79
N LYS A 119 -1.61 3.43 11.13
CA LYS A 119 -0.97 4.52 10.39
C LYS A 119 -1.11 4.21 8.92
N ILE A 120 -1.69 5.13 8.16
CA ILE A 120 -2.03 4.89 6.75
C ILE A 120 -1.56 6.05 5.88
N LEU A 121 -0.85 5.72 4.82
CA LEU A 121 -0.70 6.56 3.64
C LEU A 121 -1.62 6.00 2.56
N ARG A 122 -2.61 6.77 2.12
CA ARG A 122 -3.62 6.33 1.15
C ARG A 122 -3.82 7.41 0.08
N SER A 123 -3.78 6.98 -1.18
CA SER A 123 -4.14 7.81 -2.34
C SER A 123 -5.65 7.84 -2.57
N GLU A 124 -6.11 8.77 -3.40
CA GLU A 124 -7.53 8.99 -3.76
C GLU A 124 -8.15 7.75 -4.42
N GLN A 125 -7.34 6.98 -5.15
CA GLN A 125 -7.77 5.74 -5.81
C GLN A 125 -7.62 4.50 -4.91
N GLY A 126 -7.27 4.69 -3.63
CA GLY A 126 -7.23 3.64 -2.63
C GLY A 126 -5.93 2.85 -2.55
N LEU A 127 -4.90 3.16 -3.35
CA LEU A 127 -3.56 2.58 -3.15
C LEU A 127 -3.04 3.02 -1.78
N LEU A 128 -2.57 2.07 -0.98
CA LEU A 128 -2.21 2.34 0.41
C LEU A 128 -0.98 1.59 0.90
N VAL A 129 -0.33 2.22 1.88
CA VAL A 129 0.65 1.63 2.79
C VAL A 129 0.12 1.80 4.21
N ALA A 130 -0.02 0.69 4.94
CA ALA A 130 -0.56 0.68 6.29
C ALA A 130 0.37 -0.01 7.28
N LEU A 131 0.48 0.55 8.48
CA LEU A 131 1.15 -0.04 9.64
C LEU A 131 0.13 -0.16 10.76
N ASP A 132 -0.09 -1.37 11.24
CA ASP A 132 -0.98 -1.64 12.37
C ASP A 132 -0.15 -2.16 13.55
N ASP A 133 0.00 -1.33 14.58
CA ASP A 133 0.75 -1.66 15.77
C ASP A 133 0.03 -2.64 16.70
N ASP A 134 -1.31 -2.74 16.62
CA ASP A 134 -2.07 -3.69 17.45
C ASP A 134 -2.02 -5.07 16.80
N ALA A 135 -2.28 -5.14 15.50
CA ALA A 135 -2.20 -6.38 14.73
C ALA A 135 -0.74 -6.80 14.43
N LYS A 136 0.24 -5.91 14.63
CA LYS A 136 1.65 -6.09 14.29
C LYS A 136 1.84 -6.44 12.82
N THR A 137 1.25 -5.63 11.94
CA THR A 137 1.30 -5.84 10.50
C THR A 137 1.80 -4.63 9.72
N LEU A 138 2.47 -4.89 8.60
CA LEU A 138 2.80 -3.90 7.58
C LEU A 138 2.15 -4.37 6.28
N THR A 139 1.37 -3.51 5.63
CA THR A 139 0.59 -3.86 4.44
C THR A 139 0.81 -2.83 3.33
N LEU A 140 1.05 -3.32 2.12
CA LEU A 140 0.92 -2.57 0.88
C LEU A 140 -0.27 -3.18 0.13
N SER A 141 -1.25 -2.38 -0.25
CA SER A 141 -2.49 -2.90 -0.83
C SER A 141 -3.10 -1.95 -1.85
N ASP A 142 -3.90 -2.51 -2.76
CA ASP A 142 -4.96 -1.76 -3.42
C ASP A 142 -6.12 -1.46 -2.44
N GLY A 143 -7.06 -0.63 -2.89
CA GLY A 143 -8.12 -0.11 -2.02
C GLY A 143 -9.11 -1.15 -1.48
N ASN A 144 -9.11 -2.38 -2.01
CA ASN A 144 -10.04 -3.44 -1.63
C ASN A 144 -9.36 -4.71 -1.09
N GLY A 145 -8.03 -4.73 -0.96
CA GLY A 145 -7.30 -5.86 -0.39
C GLY A 145 -7.15 -7.05 -1.33
N SER A 146 -7.48 -6.91 -2.62
CA SER A 146 -7.44 -8.02 -3.57
C SER A 146 -6.02 -8.29 -4.06
N ASN A 147 -5.18 -7.26 -4.09
CA ASN A 147 -3.77 -7.33 -4.39
C ASN A 147 -2.99 -6.70 -3.24
N LEU A 148 -2.23 -7.52 -2.50
CA LEU A 148 -1.52 -7.06 -1.30
C LEU A 148 -0.19 -7.77 -1.08
N LEU A 149 0.70 -7.07 -0.37
CA LEU A 149 1.87 -7.60 0.30
C LEU A 149 1.72 -7.29 1.80
N THR A 150 1.71 -8.31 2.64
CA THR A 150 1.59 -8.13 4.10
C THR A 150 2.69 -8.86 4.84
N ILE A 151 3.33 -8.17 5.78
CA ILE A 151 4.19 -8.76 6.81
C ILE A 151 3.34 -8.88 8.08
N ARG A 152 3.20 -10.09 8.62
CA ARG A 152 2.60 -10.36 9.94
C ARG A 152 3.71 -10.72 10.90
N VAL A 153 4.10 -9.76 11.74
CA VAL A 153 5.30 -9.89 12.58
C VAL A 153 5.13 -11.00 13.62
N ASN A 154 3.96 -11.07 14.27
CA ASN A 154 3.69 -12.09 15.29
C ASN A 154 3.70 -13.51 14.72
N ASP A 155 3.31 -13.67 13.46
CA ASP A 155 3.25 -14.96 12.79
C ASP A 155 4.58 -15.32 12.10
N GLY A 156 5.54 -14.38 12.05
CA GLY A 156 6.76 -14.54 11.25
C GLY A 156 6.49 -14.74 9.75
N GLN A 157 5.37 -14.22 9.23
CA GLN A 157 4.89 -14.50 7.88
C GLN A 157 4.97 -13.27 6.97
N ILE A 158 5.39 -13.50 5.72
CA ILE A 158 5.18 -12.57 4.61
C ILE A 158 4.19 -13.20 3.63
N ARG A 159 3.11 -12.49 3.30
CA ARG A 159 2.08 -12.92 2.34
C ARG A 159 2.12 -12.03 1.12
N VAL A 160 2.32 -12.63 -0.05
CA VAL A 160 2.10 -12.01 -1.36
C VAL A 160 0.79 -12.54 -1.92
N GLN A 161 -0.15 -11.66 -2.24
CA GLN A 161 -1.44 -12.03 -2.80
C GLN A 161 -1.74 -11.17 -4.02
N ALA A 162 -2.18 -11.81 -5.10
CA ALA A 162 -2.72 -11.15 -6.28
C ALA A 162 -3.99 -11.86 -6.72
N THR A 163 -4.93 -11.11 -7.30
CA THR A 163 -6.21 -11.67 -7.78
C THR A 163 -6.03 -12.56 -9.00
N SER A 164 -5.07 -12.23 -9.87
CA SER A 164 -4.87 -12.92 -11.14
C SER A 164 -3.52 -13.64 -11.22
N LYS A 165 -2.41 -12.92 -11.03
CA LYS A 165 -1.07 -13.49 -11.22
C LYS A 165 -0.03 -12.69 -10.42
N VAL A 166 0.95 -13.40 -9.85
CA VAL A 166 2.21 -12.82 -9.37
C VAL A 166 3.28 -13.14 -10.42
N ILE A 167 4.02 -12.12 -10.87
CA ILE A 167 5.12 -12.26 -11.84
C ILE A 167 6.43 -11.88 -11.13
N VAL A 168 7.41 -12.78 -11.15
CA VAL A 168 8.78 -12.54 -10.67
C VAL A 168 9.71 -12.68 -11.86
N GLU A 169 10.34 -11.58 -12.27
CA GLU A 169 11.22 -11.52 -13.45
C GLU A 169 12.61 -11.05 -13.03
N ALA A 170 13.62 -11.91 -13.20
CA ALA A 170 15.02 -11.62 -12.94
C ALA A 170 15.93 -12.59 -13.73
N PRO A 171 17.18 -12.20 -14.04
CA PRO A 171 18.14 -13.12 -14.65
C PRO A 171 18.42 -14.38 -13.81
N LEU A 172 18.29 -14.29 -12.49
CA LEU A 172 18.41 -15.40 -11.55
C LEU A 172 17.38 -15.21 -10.42
N ILE A 173 16.68 -16.28 -10.04
CA ILE A 173 15.71 -16.27 -8.94
C ILE A 173 16.10 -17.34 -7.94
N GLU A 174 16.37 -16.92 -6.71
CA GLU A 174 16.59 -17.78 -5.54
C GLU A 174 15.46 -17.52 -4.55
N LEU A 175 14.74 -18.58 -4.16
CA LEU A 175 13.56 -18.48 -3.30
C LEU A 175 13.79 -19.08 -1.91
N THR A 176 14.92 -19.75 -1.70
CA THR A 176 15.28 -20.39 -0.42
C THR A 176 16.77 -20.35 -0.21
N GLU A 177 17.20 -19.96 0.98
CA GLU A 177 18.57 -20.12 1.47
C GLU A 177 18.48 -20.85 2.83
N GLY A 178 19.11 -22.01 2.97
CA GLY A 178 19.06 -22.80 4.21
C GLY A 178 17.71 -23.45 4.55
N ALA A 179 16.77 -23.51 3.60
CA ALA A 179 15.52 -24.25 3.80
C ALA A 179 15.79 -25.74 4.00
N ALA A 180 15.11 -26.36 4.97
CA ALA A 180 15.25 -27.80 5.28
C ALA A 180 14.99 -28.69 4.06
N HIS A 181 14.20 -28.21 3.11
CA HIS A 181 14.04 -28.78 1.79
C HIS A 181 14.19 -27.69 0.73
N PRO A 182 14.95 -27.92 -0.37
CA PRO A 182 14.78 -27.10 -1.56
C PRO A 182 13.32 -27.25 -2.01
N LEU A 183 12.68 -26.16 -2.41
CA LEU A 183 11.26 -26.14 -2.80
C LEU A 183 10.88 -27.39 -3.60
N ALA A 184 9.93 -28.18 -3.07
CA ALA A 184 9.48 -29.39 -3.74
C ALA A 184 8.56 -29.00 -4.91
N PHE A 185 9.04 -29.20 -6.14
CA PHE A 185 8.21 -29.09 -7.33
C PHE A 185 7.14 -30.19 -7.30
N GLY A 186 5.86 -29.81 -7.29
CA GLY A 186 4.73 -30.75 -7.30
C GLY A 186 4.87 -31.81 -8.41
N ASP A 187 5.40 -31.43 -9.57
CA ASP A 187 5.67 -32.35 -10.68
C ASP A 187 6.75 -33.40 -10.36
N SER A 188 7.80 -33.03 -9.63
CA SER A 188 8.88 -33.96 -9.23
C SER A 188 8.40 -34.98 -8.20
N LEU A 189 7.53 -34.57 -7.27
CA LEU A 189 6.88 -35.50 -6.35
C LEU A 189 5.91 -36.42 -7.09
N LEU A 190 5.14 -35.89 -8.05
CA LEU A 190 4.23 -36.70 -8.86
C LEU A 190 4.98 -37.77 -9.67
N GLN A 191 6.13 -37.42 -10.24
CA GLN A 191 6.99 -38.36 -10.96
C GLN A 191 7.51 -39.47 -10.04
N TYR A 192 7.96 -39.12 -8.83
CA TYR A 192 8.40 -40.09 -7.84
C TYR A 192 7.28 -41.07 -7.44
N LEU A 193 6.07 -40.56 -7.18
CA LEU A 193 4.91 -41.39 -6.81
C LEU A 193 4.49 -42.33 -7.95
N ASN A 194 4.49 -41.85 -9.19
CA ASN A 194 4.18 -42.69 -10.35
C ASN A 194 5.19 -43.81 -10.56
N GLN A 195 6.47 -43.57 -10.27
CA GLN A 195 7.49 -44.61 -10.32
C GLN A 195 7.25 -45.70 -9.26
N LEU A 196 6.87 -45.33 -8.04
CA LEU A 196 6.53 -46.28 -6.99
C LEU A 196 5.31 -47.14 -7.34
N VAL A 197 4.26 -46.53 -7.89
CA VAL A 197 3.06 -47.25 -8.35
C VAL A 197 3.40 -48.29 -9.42
N SER A 198 4.28 -47.94 -10.36
CA SER A 198 4.73 -48.88 -11.39
C SER A 198 5.47 -50.07 -10.78
N ILE A 199 6.38 -49.83 -9.84
CA ILE A 199 7.14 -50.90 -9.18
C ILE A 199 6.18 -51.83 -8.42
N PHE A 200 5.24 -51.27 -7.67
CA PHE A 200 4.24 -52.03 -6.93
C PHE A 200 3.39 -52.93 -7.85
N ASN A 201 2.88 -52.38 -8.95
CA ASN A 201 2.07 -53.15 -9.90
C ASN A 201 2.84 -54.29 -10.56
N THR A 202 4.15 -54.14 -10.78
CA THR A 202 5.01 -55.22 -11.33
C THR A 202 5.38 -56.30 -10.30
N HIS A 203 5.17 -56.05 -9.01
CA HIS A 203 5.54 -56.98 -7.92
C HIS A 203 4.35 -57.64 -7.22
N MET A 204 3.10 -57.28 -7.56
CA MET A 204 1.90 -57.79 -6.89
C MET A 204 1.14 -58.80 -7.76
N HIS A 205 0.94 -60.00 -7.21
CA HIS A 205 0.10 -61.06 -7.75
C HIS A 205 -0.55 -61.85 -6.60
N VAL A 206 -1.77 -62.37 -6.79
CA VAL A 206 -2.46 -63.22 -5.79
C VAL A 206 -2.38 -64.67 -6.24
N GLY A 207 -1.71 -65.50 -5.45
CA GLY A 207 -1.72 -66.96 -5.62
C GLY A 207 -2.58 -67.62 -4.56
N GLU A 208 -3.41 -68.59 -4.93
CA GLU A 208 -4.07 -69.46 -3.95
C GLU A 208 -3.11 -70.59 -3.55
N THR A 209 -2.89 -70.76 -2.26
CA THR A 209 -2.09 -71.87 -1.72
C THR A 209 -2.98 -72.91 -1.07
N VAL A 210 -2.77 -74.18 -1.41
CA VAL A 210 -3.38 -75.31 -0.69
C VAL A 210 -2.24 -76.14 -0.10
N ILE A 211 -2.22 -76.28 1.23
CA ILE A 211 -1.15 -76.94 2.00
C ILE A 211 0.25 -76.31 1.77
N GLY A 212 0.30 -74.99 1.57
CA GLY A 212 1.56 -74.23 1.39
C GLY A 212 2.18 -74.29 0.00
N ILE A 213 1.55 -74.98 -0.96
CA ILE A 213 2.01 -75.07 -2.35
C ILE A 213 1.07 -74.22 -3.24
N PRO A 214 1.60 -73.39 -4.16
CA PRO A 214 0.78 -72.62 -5.10
C PRO A 214 0.03 -73.55 -6.06
N VAL A 215 -1.29 -73.42 -6.19
CA VAL A 215 -2.12 -74.37 -6.97
C VAL A 215 -2.89 -73.76 -8.14
N THR A 216 -2.78 -72.45 -8.41
CA THR A 216 -3.42 -71.80 -9.58
C THR A 216 -2.44 -70.95 -10.40
N PRO A 217 -2.60 -70.86 -11.73
CA PRO A 217 -1.87 -69.89 -12.55
C PRO A 217 -2.15 -68.45 -12.09
N ILE A 218 -1.13 -67.60 -12.13
CA ILE A 218 -1.18 -66.20 -11.66
C ILE A 218 -2.41 -65.48 -12.23
N VAL A 219 -3.34 -65.09 -11.36
CA VAL A 219 -4.46 -64.22 -11.74
C VAL A 219 -3.99 -62.76 -11.57
N PRO A 220 -4.03 -61.91 -12.61
CA PRO A 220 -3.66 -60.51 -12.49
C PRO A 220 -4.55 -59.80 -11.46
N VAL A 221 -3.95 -59.10 -10.50
CA VAL A 221 -4.69 -58.18 -9.64
C VAL A 221 -4.99 -56.89 -10.40
N THR A 222 -6.07 -56.21 -10.01
CA THR A 222 -6.37 -54.87 -10.52
C THR A 222 -5.18 -53.95 -10.24
N PRO A 223 -4.55 -53.33 -11.26
CA PRO A 223 -3.40 -52.46 -11.06
C PRO A 223 -3.78 -51.26 -10.21
N PHE A 224 -2.90 -50.90 -9.27
CA PHE A 224 -3.02 -49.65 -8.53
C PHE A 224 -2.94 -48.47 -9.52
N PRO A 225 -3.87 -47.51 -9.45
CA PRO A 225 -3.91 -46.43 -10.42
C PRO A 225 -2.70 -45.50 -10.27
N PRO A 226 -2.10 -45.02 -11.38
CA PRO A 226 -1.05 -44.01 -11.31
C PRO A 226 -1.57 -42.74 -10.66
N ALA A 227 -0.70 -42.01 -9.99
CA ALA A 227 -1.02 -40.72 -9.43
C ALA A 227 -1.32 -39.72 -10.56
N THR A 228 -2.52 -39.12 -10.55
CA THR A 228 -2.94 -38.15 -11.56
C THR A 228 -2.58 -36.72 -11.16
N PRO A 229 -2.45 -35.77 -12.10
CA PRO A 229 -2.22 -34.36 -11.78
C PRO A 229 -3.30 -33.74 -10.89
N THR A 230 -4.51 -34.34 -10.86
CA THR A 230 -5.60 -33.93 -9.95
C THR A 230 -5.34 -34.32 -8.48
N LEU A 231 -4.38 -35.22 -8.22
CA LEU A 231 -3.90 -35.55 -6.87
C LEU A 231 -2.85 -34.56 -6.38
N LEU A 232 -2.25 -33.79 -7.28
CA LEU A 232 -1.46 -32.62 -6.91
C LEU A 232 -2.41 -31.49 -6.52
N SER A 233 -2.07 -30.79 -5.44
CA SER A 233 -2.78 -29.57 -5.08
C SER A 233 -2.63 -28.54 -6.20
N THR A 234 -3.70 -28.19 -6.90
CA THR A 234 -3.72 -27.05 -7.85
C THR A 234 -3.93 -25.71 -7.15
N ARG A 235 -4.28 -25.74 -5.86
CA ARG A 235 -4.33 -24.54 -5.00
C ARG A 235 -2.96 -24.09 -4.53
N VAL A 236 -1.94 -24.90 -4.80
CA VAL A 236 -0.63 -24.70 -4.25
C VAL A 236 0.44 -25.17 -5.23
N THR A 237 1.02 -24.20 -5.93
CA THR A 237 2.43 -24.27 -6.32
C THR A 237 3.20 -23.47 -5.26
N THR A 238 3.76 -24.20 -4.27
CA THR A 238 4.32 -23.78 -2.95
C THR A 238 3.33 -23.48 -1.81
N GLY A 239 3.30 -24.41 -0.82
CA GLY A 239 2.35 -24.52 0.33
C GLY A 239 1.60 -25.85 0.37
#